data_AF-A0A6L2MQA5-F1
#
_entry.id   AF-A0A6L2MQA5-F1
#
_cell.length_a   1.000
_cell.length_b   1.000
_cell.length_c   1.000
_cell.angle_alpha   90.00
_cell.angle_beta   90.00
_cell.angle_gamma   90.00
#
_symmetry.space_group_name_H-M   'P 1'
#
loop_
_entity.id
_entity.type
_entity.pdbx_description
1 polymer ?
#
loop_
_entity_poly.entity_id
_entity_poly.type
_entity_poly.pdbx_seq_one_letter_code
_entity_poly.pdbx_strand_id
1 'polypeptide(L)'
;MVIEEPEYEIFFTDVFGDQAFQRWNDIHKVEVDSLVSYLVIVSMIKTLENARFCLKLKKLIAEYPDQEKLQSKKVKLESVGYKFESVGYKLD
;
A
#
# COMPACT_ATOMS: atom_id res chain seq x y z
N MET A 1 15.12 14.84 20.79
CA MET A 1 14.75 14.08 19.57
C MET A 1 13.25 14.13 19.49
N VAL A 2 12.71 14.99 18.62
CA VAL A 2 11.27 15.12 18.41
C VAL A 2 10.94 14.16 17.28
N ILE A 3 10.17 13.12 17.57
CA ILE A 3 9.66 12.21 16.54
C ILE A 3 8.42 12.92 15.96
N GLU A 4 8.61 13.65 14.85
CA GLU A 4 7.58 14.52 14.24
C GLU A 4 6.43 13.71 13.60
N GLU A 5 6.68 12.47 13.18
CA GLU A 5 5.64 11.50 12.81
C GLU A 5 5.92 10.17 13.53
N PRO A 6 4.93 9.51 14.17
CA PRO A 6 5.14 8.16 14.67
C PRO A 6 5.58 7.27 13.51
N GLU A 7 6.64 6.48 13.72
CA GLU A 7 7.05 5.48 12.72
C GLU A 7 5.86 4.56 12.45
N TYR A 8 5.24 4.71 11.28
CA TYR A 8 4.15 3.82 10.87
C TYR A 8 4.77 2.46 10.53
N GLU A 9 4.44 1.46 11.34
CA GLU A 9 4.80 0.06 11.10
C GLU A 9 3.57 -0.68 10.55
N ILE A 10 3.74 -1.28 9.37
CA ILE A 10 2.71 -2.16 8.79
C ILE A 10 2.95 -3.55 9.33
N PHE A 11 2.04 -4.09 10.12
CA PHE A 11 2.07 -5.50 10.50
C PHE A 11 1.37 -6.35 9.45
N PHE A 12 2.01 -7.43 9.01
CA PHE A 12 1.42 -8.39 8.08
C PHE A 12 1.95 -9.80 8.37
N THR A 13 1.23 -10.79 7.88
CA THR A 13 1.71 -12.17 7.84
C THR A 13 2.50 -12.35 6.56
N ASP A 14 3.77 -12.73 6.66
CA ASP A 14 4.61 -12.96 5.48
C ASP A 14 4.26 -14.27 4.75
N VAL A 15 5.00 -14.58 3.69
CA VAL A 15 4.79 -15.79 2.88
C VAL A 15 5.05 -17.10 3.63
N PHE A 16 5.72 -17.06 4.78
CA PHE A 16 5.99 -18.19 5.65
C PHE A 16 4.96 -18.35 6.77
N GLY A 17 4.01 -17.42 6.89
CA GLY A 17 3.02 -17.41 7.96
C GLY A 17 3.49 -16.68 9.21
N ASP A 18 4.65 -16.04 9.17
CA ASP A 18 5.22 -15.35 10.32
C ASP A 18 4.73 -13.90 10.41
N GLN A 19 4.62 -13.40 11.63
CA GLN A 19 4.32 -11.98 11.85
C GLN A 19 5.53 -11.14 11.49
N ALA A 20 5.40 -10.35 10.42
CA ALA A 20 6.40 -9.42 9.95
C ALA A 20 5.91 -7.98 10.11
N PHE A 21 6.85 -7.03 10.06
CA PHE A 21 6.51 -5.62 9.99
C PHE A 21 7.35 -4.86 8.96
N GLN A 22 6.74 -3.86 8.32
CA GLN A 22 7.41 -2.96 7.38
C GLN A 22 7.37 -1.54 7.93
N ARG A 23 8.55 -0.93 8.13
CA ARG A 23 8.66 0.49 8.48
C ARG A 23 8.33 1.35 7.28
N TRP A 24 7.55 2.40 7.50
CA TRP A 24 7.25 3.39 6.47
C TRP A 24 8.51 4.04 5.89
N ASN A 25 9.53 4.32 6.71
CA ASN A 25 10.79 4.88 6.23
C ASN A 25 11.50 3.97 5.22
N ASP A 26 11.29 2.66 5.28
CA ASP A 26 11.88 1.68 4.37
C ASP A 26 10.94 1.29 3.22
N ILE A 27 9.76 1.90 3.11
CA ILE A 27 8.76 1.54 2.09
C ILE A 27 9.26 1.79 0.65
N HIS A 28 10.21 2.70 0.48
CA HIS A 28 10.83 2.97 -0.83
C HIS A 28 11.77 1.83 -1.28
N LYS A 29 12.16 0.93 -0.38
CA LYS A 29 13.01 -0.23 -0.65
C LYS A 29 12.23 -1.47 -1.05
N VAL A 30 10.91 -1.47 -0.84
CA VAL A 30 10.08 -2.62 -1.20
C VAL A 30 9.71 -2.60 -2.67
N GLU A 31 9.56 -3.79 -3.24
CA GLU A 31 9.07 -3.93 -4.60
C GLU A 31 7.59 -3.54 -4.71
N VAL A 32 7.18 -3.16 -5.92
CA VAL A 32 5.78 -2.81 -6.23
C VAL A 32 4.80 -3.93 -5.84
N ASP A 33 5.25 -5.19 -5.91
CA ASP A 33 4.51 -6.39 -5.51
C ASP A 33 4.06 -6.33 -4.05
N SER A 34 4.99 -5.94 -3.18
CA SER A 34 4.74 -5.79 -1.75
C SER A 34 3.84 -4.60 -1.47
N LEU A 35 4.04 -3.46 -2.17
CA LEU A 35 3.20 -2.27 -2.03
C LEU A 35 1.73 -2.56 -2.35
N VAL A 36 1.48 -3.28 -3.44
CA VAL A 36 0.11 -3.65 -3.84
C VAL A 36 -0.49 -4.64 -2.84
N SER A 37 0.30 -5.60 -2.35
CA SER A 37 -0.13 -6.57 -1.33
C SER A 37 -0.52 -5.88 -0.02
N TYR A 38 0.28 -4.91 0.44
CA TYR A 38 -0.05 -4.09 1.60
C TYR A 38 -1.36 -3.34 1.37
N LEU A 39 -1.57 -2.75 0.19
CA LEU A 39 -2.80 -2.02 -0.12
C LEU A 39 -4.04 -2.91 0.02
N VAL A 40 -3.96 -4.17 -0.45
CA VAL A 40 -5.05 -5.15 -0.28
C VAL A 40 -5.32 -5.41 1.20
N ILE A 41 -4.27 -5.78 1.95
CA ILE A 41 -4.38 -6.12 3.38
C ILE A 41 -5.00 -4.96 4.19
N VAL A 42 -4.46 -3.75 4.02
CA VAL A 42 -4.95 -2.58 4.77
C VAL A 42 -6.35 -2.14 4.34
N SER A 43 -6.74 -2.41 3.08
CA SER A 43 -8.09 -2.10 2.59
C SER A 43 -9.17 -3.04 3.13
N MET A 44 -8.80 -4.25 3.56
CA MET A 44 -9.73 -5.21 4.16
C MET A 44 -10.16 -4.82 5.57
N ILE A 45 -9.33 -4.05 6.29
CA ILE A 45 -9.54 -3.73 7.70
C ILE A 45 -9.96 -2.25 7.80
N LYS A 46 -11.24 -2.01 8.09
CA LYS A 46 -11.85 -0.68 8.12
C LYS A 46 -11.58 0.07 9.42
N THR A 47 -10.38 0.62 9.59
CA THR A 47 -10.03 1.55 10.67
C THR A 47 -9.64 2.92 10.11
N LEU A 48 -9.74 3.98 10.93
CA LEU A 48 -9.32 5.33 10.53
C LEU A 48 -7.83 5.39 10.21
N GLU A 49 -7.01 4.66 10.97
CA GLU A 49 -5.57 4.52 10.75
C GLU A 49 -5.28 3.85 9.41
N ASN A 50 -5.95 2.73 9.11
CA ASN A 50 -5.78 2.04 7.83
C ASN A 50 -6.28 2.85 6.65
N ALA A 51 -7.33 3.67 6.82
CA ALA A 51 -7.79 4.58 5.78
C ALA A 51 -6.74 5.64 5.44
N ARG A 52 -6.13 6.28 6.46
CA ARG A 52 -5.02 7.23 6.28
C ARG A 52 -3.81 6.55 5.65
N PHE A 53 -3.49 5.35 6.10
CA PHE A 53 -2.39 4.56 5.58
C PHE A 53 -2.61 4.17 4.10
N CYS A 54 -3.81 3.68 3.75
CA CYS A 54 -4.21 3.40 2.37
C CYS A 54 -4.01 4.61 1.46
N LEU A 55 -4.35 5.82 1.91
CA LEU A 55 -4.16 7.03 1.12
C LEU A 55 -2.68 7.33 0.87
N LYS A 56 -1.83 7.24 1.91
CA LYS A 56 -0.38 7.41 1.76
C LYS A 56 0.21 6.37 0.79
N LEU A 57 -0.21 5.12 0.91
CA LEU A 57 0.24 4.01 0.06
C LEU A 57 -0.21 4.17 -1.40
N LYS A 58 -1.46 4.59 -1.64
CA LYS A 58 -1.97 4.91 -2.99
C LYS A 58 -1.17 6.02 -3.65
N LYS A 59 -0.80 7.07 -2.90
CA LYS A 59 0.05 8.16 -3.41
C LYS A 59 1.44 7.65 -3.82
N LEU A 60 2.06 6.85 -2.96
CA LEU A 60 3.38 6.27 -3.25
C LEU A 60 3.37 5.35 -4.47
N ILE A 61 2.32 4.55 -4.61
CA ILE A 61 2.07 3.72 -5.78
C ILE A 61 1.90 4.56 -7.06
N ALA A 62 1.18 5.68 -7.00
CA ALA A 62 0.99 6.58 -8.13
C ALA A 62 2.29 7.30 -8.56
N GLU A 63 3.22 7.52 -7.62
CA GLU A 63 4.53 8.14 -7.86
C GLU A 63 5.61 7.11 -8.21
N TYR A 64 5.30 5.81 -8.22
CA TYR A 64 6.29 4.76 -8.47
C TYR A 64 6.81 4.81 -9.92
N PRO A 65 8.13 4.72 -10.17
CA PRO A 65 8.70 4.91 -11.51
C PRO A 65 8.19 3.92 -12.56
N ASP A 66 7.93 2.68 -12.14
CA ASP A 66 7.49 1.58 -13.00
C ASP A 66 5.95 1.44 -12.99
N GLN A 67 5.28 2.42 -13.59
CA GLN A 67 3.82 2.44 -13.72
C GLN A 67 3.29 1.30 -14.59
N GLU A 68 4.07 0.77 -15.54
CA GLU A 68 3.65 -0.32 -16.44
C GLU A 68 3.50 -1.64 -15.67
N LYS A 69 4.49 -2.00 -14.84
CA LYS A 69 4.42 -3.17 -13.94
C LYS A 69 3.25 -3.05 -12.97
N LEU A 70 2.97 -1.84 -12.50
CA LEU A 70 1.84 -1.56 -11.60
C LEU A 70 0.49 -1.79 -12.30
N GLN A 71 0.31 -1.26 -13.51
CA GLN A 71 -0.93 -1.43 -14.27
C GLN A 71 -1.20 -2.91 -14.58
N SER A 72 -0.18 -3.65 -15.01
CA SER A 72 -0.30 -5.10 -15.26
C SER A 72 -0.79 -5.86 -14.01
N LYS A 73 -0.28 -5.50 -12.83
CA LYS A 73 -0.70 -6.12 -11.55
C LYS A 73 -2.09 -5.72 -11.12
N LYS A 74 -2.46 -4.45 -11.28
CA LYS A 74 -3.81 -3.98 -10.99
C LYS A 74 -4.84 -4.74 -11.83
N VAL A 75 -4.60 -4.86 -13.14
CA VAL A 75 -5.45 -5.64 -14.05
C VAL A 75 -5.54 -7.10 -13.60
N LYS A 76 -4.41 -7.70 -13.20
CA LYS A 76 -4.40 -9.07 -12.68
C LYS A 76 -5.23 -9.22 -11.40
N LEU A 77 -5.19 -8.25 -10.49
CA LEU A 77 -5.97 -8.27 -9.25
C LEU A 77 -7.46 -8.02 -9.47
N GLU A 78 -7.81 -7.12 -10.39
CA GLU A 78 -9.20 -6.92 -10.81
C GLU A 78 -9.79 -8.18 -11.44
N SER A 79 -8.99 -8.93 -12.21
CA SER A 79 -9.41 -10.20 -12.82
C SER A 79 -9.74 -11.30 -11.81
N VAL A 80 -9.15 -11.26 -10.61
CA VAL A 80 -9.43 -12.20 -9.52
C VAL A 80 -10.44 -11.64 -8.49
N GLY A 81 -11.09 -10.53 -8.80
CA GLY A 81 -12.23 -9.99 -8.03
C GLY A 81 -11.89 -8.84 -7.07
N TYR A 82 -10.64 -8.39 -7.01
CA TYR A 82 -10.26 -7.22 -6.20
C TYR A 82 -10.43 -5.92 -7.00
N LYS A 83 -11.47 -5.15 -6.71
CA LYS A 83 -11.67 -3.82 -7.32
C LYS A 83 -10.85 -2.76 -6.58
N PHE A 84 -9.90 -2.15 -7.29
CA PHE A 84 -9.22 -0.95 -6.81
C PHE A 84 -9.95 0.28 -7.34
N GLU A 85 -10.73 0.94 -6.48
CA GLU A 85 -11.27 2.26 -6.81
C GLU A 85 -10.11 3.23 -7.06
N SER A 86 -9.98 3.69 -8.30
CA SER A 86 -9.10 4.81 -8.66
C SER A 86 -9.61 6.03 -7.90
N VAL A 87 -8.80 6.53 -6.97
CA VAL A 87 -9.08 7.83 -6.36
C VAL A 87 -8.83 8.87 -7.46
N GLY A 88 -9.89 9.26 -8.16
CA GLY A 88 -9.87 10.44 -9.01
C GLY A 88 -9.72 11.65 -8.10
N TYR A 89 -8.51 12.21 -8.03
CA TYR A 89 -8.33 13.54 -7.47
C TYR A 89 -8.86 14.54 -8.50
N LYS A 90 -10.05 15.11 -8.24
CA LYS A 90 -10.32 16.47 -8.70
C LYS A 90 -9.52 17.39 -7.79
N LEU A 91 -8.51 18.02 -8.37
CA LEU A 91 -7.92 19.24 -7.84
C LEU A 91 -8.87 20.36 -8.28
N ASP A 92 -9.69 20.85 -7.35
CA ASP A 92 -10.28 22.19 -7.43
C ASP A 92 -9.35 23.17 -6.71
#